data_AF-A0A1G3ZWT4-F1
#
_entry.id   AF-A0A1G3ZWT4-F1
#
_cell.length_a   1.000
_cell.length_b   1.000
_cell.length_c   1.000
_cell.angle_alpha   90.00
_cell.angle_beta   90.00
_cell.angle_gamma   90.00
#
_symmetry.space_group_name_H-M   'P 1'
#
loop_
_entity.id
_entity.type
_entity.pdbx_description
1 polymer ?
#
loop_
_entity_poly.entity_id
_entity_poly.type
_entity_poly.pdbx_seq_one_letter_code
_entity_poly.pdbx_strand_id
1 'polypeptide(L)'
;MPIEEWDHIQTRSESCNGCQKPFADKEDYHTALSLTAEGYRRRDLCAACWSGTEHASAVSYWQGTFQVPLPPKPETLKKEDAESLLRKFIDSKDPGHANARYILAIMLERKRTLKHRDTTEQDGQKILIYEHARTGETFLVPDPRLRLDQLEAVQTEVSALLAPPPALTPVEQALASAEKEANADADSASATEENQPPKDAEQSTPCL
;
A
#
# COMPACT_ATOMS: atom_id res chain seq x y z
N MET A 1 -1.64 -32.24 -28.36
CA MET A 1 -0.20 -31.93 -28.40
C MET A 1 0.16 -31.46 -26.99
N PRO A 2 1.06 -32.13 -26.26
CA PRO A 2 1.35 -31.77 -24.88
C PRO A 2 2.00 -30.39 -24.84
N ILE A 3 1.50 -29.52 -23.95
CA ILE A 3 1.95 -28.12 -23.77
C ILE A 3 3.33 -28.06 -23.07
N GLU A 4 3.82 -29.19 -22.57
CA GLU A 4 5.04 -29.33 -21.76
C GLU A 4 6.34 -28.98 -22.50
N GLU A 5 6.39 -29.13 -23.83
CA GLU A 5 7.60 -28.88 -24.61
C GLU A 5 7.97 -27.38 -24.72
N TRP A 6 7.00 -26.49 -24.46
CA TRP A 6 7.17 -25.04 -24.55
C TRP A 6 7.74 -24.41 -23.27
N ASP A 7 7.59 -25.06 -22.11
CA ASP A 7 8.02 -24.54 -20.81
C ASP A 7 9.54 -24.53 -20.63
N HIS A 8 10.26 -25.29 -21.46
CA HIS A 8 11.72 -25.39 -21.43
C HIS A 8 12.45 -24.36 -22.29
N ILE A 9 11.72 -23.49 -23.01
CA ILE A 9 12.33 -22.43 -23.82
C ILE A 9 12.85 -21.33 -22.89
N GLN A 10 14.18 -21.16 -22.89
CA GLN A 10 14.86 -20.18 -22.05
C GLN A 10 14.37 -18.75 -22.34
N THR A 11 14.36 -17.92 -21.29
CA THR A 11 14.15 -16.47 -21.45
C THR A 11 15.29 -15.85 -22.26
N ARG A 12 15.07 -14.63 -22.77
CA ARG A 12 16.08 -13.88 -23.54
C ARG A 12 17.34 -13.70 -22.70
N SER A 13 18.49 -14.06 -23.27
CA SER A 13 19.81 -13.83 -22.67
C SER A 13 20.08 -12.33 -22.50
N GLU A 14 20.78 -11.98 -21.41
CA GLU A 14 21.29 -10.61 -21.18
C GLU A 14 22.58 -10.33 -21.98
N SER A 15 23.19 -11.38 -22.54
CA SER A 15 24.43 -11.30 -23.33
C SER A 15 24.32 -12.07 -24.63
N CYS A 16 25.04 -11.60 -25.65
CA CYS A 16 25.09 -12.23 -26.95
C CYS A 16 25.69 -13.65 -26.87
N ASN A 17 24.99 -14.67 -27.38
CA ASN A 17 25.49 -16.05 -27.42
C ASN A 17 26.67 -16.29 -28.39
N GLY A 18 27.00 -15.29 -29.23
CA GLY A 18 28.14 -15.32 -30.15
C GLY A 18 29.41 -14.75 -29.52
N CYS A 19 29.38 -13.46 -29.14
CA CYS A 19 30.55 -12.76 -28.59
C CYS A 19 30.57 -12.63 -27.06
N GLN A 20 29.55 -13.12 -26.36
CA GLN A 20 29.40 -13.06 -24.89
C GLN A 20 29.38 -11.64 -24.30
N LYS A 21 29.21 -10.60 -25.14
CA LYS A 21 29.06 -9.23 -24.67
C LYS A 21 27.62 -9.01 -24.15
N PRO A 22 27.44 -8.29 -23.02
CA PRO A 22 26.12 -7.89 -22.57
C PRO A 22 25.48 -6.95 -23.58
N PHE A 23 24.17 -7.08 -23.77
CA PHE A 23 23.41 -6.17 -24.62
C PHE A 23 23.30 -4.79 -23.93
N ALA A 24 23.53 -3.72 -24.68
CA ALA A 24 23.32 -2.36 -24.21
C ALA A 24 21.83 -2.00 -24.19
N ASP A 25 21.47 -0.99 -23.39
CA ASP A 25 20.11 -0.46 -23.43
C ASP A 25 19.78 0.03 -24.83
N LYS A 26 18.61 -0.38 -25.33
CA LYS A 26 18.10 -0.13 -26.68
C LYS A 26 18.92 -0.74 -27.81
N GLU A 27 19.77 -1.73 -27.53
CA GLU A 27 20.49 -2.45 -28.57
C GLU A 27 19.57 -3.46 -29.27
N ASP A 28 19.60 -3.50 -30.61
CA ASP A 28 18.88 -4.52 -31.37
C ASP A 28 19.59 -5.87 -31.29
N TYR A 29 18.80 -6.92 -31.10
CA TYR A 29 19.25 -8.29 -31.06
C TYR A 29 18.36 -9.20 -31.93
N HIS A 30 18.97 -10.27 -32.41
CA HIS A 30 18.34 -11.31 -33.22
C HIS A 30 18.22 -12.58 -32.41
N THR A 31 17.03 -13.17 -32.35
CA THR A 31 16.82 -14.46 -31.70
C THR A 31 16.50 -15.53 -32.74
N ALA A 32 17.22 -16.64 -32.67
CA ALA A 32 16.93 -17.85 -33.42
C ALA A 32 16.61 -19.00 -32.45
N LEU A 33 15.51 -19.70 -32.69
CA LEU A 33 15.13 -20.90 -31.99
C LEU A 33 15.30 -22.10 -32.92
N SER A 34 16.17 -23.05 -32.57
CA SER A 34 16.43 -24.25 -33.37
C SER A 34 16.04 -25.49 -32.57
N LEU A 35 15.50 -26.51 -33.25
CA LEU A 35 15.26 -27.82 -32.65
C LEU A 35 16.55 -28.64 -32.72
N THR A 36 17.01 -29.14 -31.58
CA THR A 36 18.18 -30.00 -31.46
C THR A 36 17.78 -31.36 -30.89
N ALA A 37 18.70 -32.33 -30.86
CA ALA A 37 18.45 -33.64 -30.25
C ALA A 37 18.09 -33.56 -28.75
N GLU A 38 18.47 -32.47 -28.07
CA GLU A 38 18.21 -32.21 -26.66
C GLU A 38 16.98 -31.31 -26.43
N GLY A 39 16.25 -30.95 -27.50
CA GLY A 39 15.08 -30.07 -27.45
C GLY A 39 15.30 -28.69 -28.07
N TYR A 40 14.45 -27.74 -27.71
CA TYR A 40 14.50 -26.37 -28.24
C TYR A 40 15.68 -25.58 -27.69
N ARG A 41 16.54 -25.09 -28.59
CA ARG A 41 17.70 -24.27 -28.25
C ARG A 41 17.51 -22.85 -28.78
N ARG A 42 17.44 -21.89 -27.86
CA ARG A 42 17.40 -20.45 -28.15
C ARG A 42 18.83 -19.88 -28.24
N ARG A 43 19.08 -19.01 -29.22
CA ARG A 43 20.29 -18.16 -29.28
C ARG A 43 19.90 -16.71 -29.57
N ASP A 44 20.37 -15.80 -28.74
CA ASP A 44 20.25 -14.35 -28.89
C ASP A 44 21.61 -13.77 -29.35
N LEU A 45 21.62 -13.07 -30.49
CA LEU A 45 22.82 -12.58 -31.17
C LEU A 45 22.73 -11.06 -31.39
N CYS A 46 23.81 -10.32 -31.17
CA CYS A 46 23.87 -8.91 -31.58
C CYS A 46 23.97 -8.82 -33.11
N ALA A 47 23.69 -7.63 -33.66
CA ALA A 47 23.76 -7.40 -35.10
C ALA A 47 25.10 -7.82 -35.73
N ALA A 48 26.22 -7.66 -35.01
CA ALA A 48 27.54 -8.06 -35.48
C ALA A 48 27.78 -9.58 -35.48
N CYS A 49 27.09 -10.32 -34.61
CA CYS A 49 27.19 -11.78 -34.53
C CYS A 49 26.12 -12.49 -35.36
N TRP A 50 25.15 -11.77 -35.90
CA TRP A 50 24.11 -12.31 -36.74
C TRP A 50 24.61 -12.48 -38.18
N SER A 51 24.73 -13.71 -38.66
CA SER A 51 25.15 -13.99 -40.04
C SER A 51 23.97 -14.19 -41.00
N GLY A 52 22.76 -14.39 -40.46
CA GLY A 52 21.55 -14.69 -41.22
C GLY A 52 21.42 -16.16 -41.61
N THR A 53 22.50 -16.94 -41.54
CA THR A 53 22.48 -18.39 -41.78
C THR A 53 21.70 -19.13 -40.71
N GLU A 54 21.67 -18.57 -39.50
CA GLU A 54 20.93 -19.09 -38.36
C GLU A 54 19.41 -19.11 -38.63
N HIS A 55 18.90 -18.19 -39.47
CA HIS A 55 17.50 -18.15 -39.88
C HIS A 55 17.09 -19.39 -40.69
N ALA A 56 17.97 -19.89 -41.56
CA ALA A 56 17.67 -21.03 -42.42
C ALA A 56 17.56 -22.35 -41.63
N SER A 57 18.27 -22.44 -40.49
CA SER A 57 18.24 -23.60 -39.59
C SER A 57 17.35 -23.41 -38.35
N ALA A 58 16.62 -22.29 -38.28
CA ALA A 58 15.76 -21.97 -37.15
C ALA A 58 14.33 -22.45 -37.42
N VAL A 59 13.70 -23.00 -36.38
CA VAL A 59 12.25 -23.25 -36.36
C VAL A 59 11.50 -21.92 -36.31
N SER A 60 12.03 -20.94 -35.57
CA SER A 60 11.49 -19.59 -35.54
C SER A 60 12.59 -18.56 -35.31
N TYR A 61 12.34 -17.36 -35.84
CA TYR A 61 13.24 -16.22 -35.75
C TYR A 61 12.43 -14.96 -35.46
N TRP A 62 13.00 -14.10 -34.62
CA TRP A 62 12.47 -12.76 -34.38
C TRP A 62 13.60 -11.81 -34.00
N GLN A 63 13.34 -10.51 -34.18
CA GLN A 63 14.22 -9.43 -33.75
C GLN A 63 13.53 -8.66 -32.64
N GLY A 64 14.31 -8.16 -31.68
CA GLY A 64 13.81 -7.28 -30.63
C GLY A 64 14.85 -6.26 -30.23
N THR A 65 14.43 -5.29 -29.44
CA THR A 65 15.31 -4.27 -28.87
C THR A 65 15.49 -4.56 -27.38
N PHE A 66 16.73 -4.68 -26.93
CA PHE A 66 17.05 -4.96 -25.54
C PHE A 66 16.70 -3.75 -24.68
N GLN A 67 16.05 -3.99 -23.55
CA GLN A 67 15.78 -2.96 -22.56
C GLN A 67 16.38 -3.44 -21.26
N VAL A 68 17.24 -2.61 -20.68
CA VAL A 68 17.78 -2.90 -19.35
C VAL A 68 16.60 -2.83 -18.38
N PRO A 69 16.35 -3.89 -17.59
CA PRO A 69 15.33 -3.83 -16.56
C PRO A 69 15.60 -2.64 -15.65
N LEU A 70 14.62 -1.72 -15.54
CA LEU A 70 14.74 -0.61 -14.62
C LEU A 70 14.96 -1.19 -13.21
N PRO A 71 15.89 -0.65 -12.40
CA PRO A 71 16.02 -1.09 -11.03
C PRO A 71 14.64 -1.05 -10.37
N PRO A 72 14.26 -2.10 -9.62
CA PRO A 72 12.96 -2.14 -8.98
C PRO A 72 12.79 -0.84 -8.19
N LYS A 73 11.73 -0.10 -8.50
CA LYS A 73 11.47 1.19 -7.84
C LYS A 73 11.50 0.92 -6.33
N PRO A 74 12.28 1.69 -5.53
CA PRO A 74 12.24 1.53 -4.09
C PRO A 74 10.78 1.66 -3.68
N GLU A 75 10.26 0.65 -2.99
CA GLU A 75 8.86 0.59 -2.58
C GLU A 75 8.53 1.89 -1.83
N THR A 76 7.77 2.79 -2.49
CA THR A 76 7.32 4.03 -1.89
C THR A 76 6.14 3.72 -0.97
N LEU A 77 6.40 3.00 0.11
CA LEU A 77 5.53 2.88 1.28
C LEU A 77 6.40 2.99 2.54
N LYS A 78 6.98 4.18 2.73
CA LYS A 78 7.54 4.59 4.01
C LYS A 78 6.76 5.79 4.53
N LYS A 79 5.59 5.49 5.09
CA LYS A 79 4.97 6.15 6.24
C LYS A 79 3.82 5.22 6.65
N GLU A 80 4.13 4.37 7.62
CA GLU A 80 3.36 3.22 8.13
C GLU A 80 3.29 2.03 7.14
N ASP A 81 3.88 0.90 7.54
CA ASP A 81 3.70 -0.38 6.83
C ASP A 81 2.20 -0.72 6.89
N ALA A 82 1.57 -1.08 5.78
CA ALA A 82 0.14 -1.40 5.75
C ALA A 82 -0.23 -2.49 6.78
N GLU A 83 0.74 -3.34 7.12
CA GLU A 83 0.65 -4.30 8.23
C GLU A 83 0.62 -3.62 9.60
N SER A 84 1.46 -2.61 9.85
CA SER A 84 1.45 -1.84 11.09
C SER A 84 0.11 -1.11 11.29
N LEU A 85 -0.46 -0.58 10.21
CA LEU A 85 -1.78 0.04 10.25
C LEU A 85 -2.90 -0.98 10.52
N LEU A 86 -2.83 -2.16 9.87
CA LEU A 86 -3.75 -3.25 10.15
C LEU A 86 -3.70 -3.69 11.62
N ARG A 87 -2.50 -3.85 12.19
CA ARG A 87 -2.30 -4.16 13.62
C ARG A 87 -2.97 -3.12 14.51
N LYS A 88 -2.70 -1.84 14.26
CA LYS A 88 -3.30 -0.72 15.00
C LYS A 88 -4.83 -0.76 14.96
N PHE A 89 -5.42 -1.05 13.81
CA PHE A 89 -6.88 -1.12 13.70
C PHE A 89 -7.46 -2.36 14.38
N ILE A 90 -6.79 -3.50 14.33
CA ILE A 90 -7.21 -4.71 15.06
C ILE A 90 -7.18 -4.45 16.58
N ASP A 91 -6.13 -3.82 17.08
CA ASP A 91 -5.97 -3.50 18.51
C ASP A 91 -7.01 -2.48 19.00
N SER A 92 -7.30 -1.46 18.17
CA SER A 92 -8.29 -0.43 18.51
C SER A 92 -9.72 -0.97 18.66
N LYS A 93 -10.04 -2.11 18.01
CA LYS A 93 -11.38 -2.72 17.94
C LYS A 93 -12.53 -1.77 17.56
N ASP A 94 -12.22 -0.61 17.01
CA ASP A 94 -13.20 0.40 16.63
C ASP A 94 -14.10 -0.12 15.49
N PRO A 95 -15.43 -0.15 15.65
CA PRO A 95 -16.37 -0.49 14.58
C PRO A 95 -16.21 0.39 13.33
N GLY A 96 -15.82 1.66 13.47
CA GLY A 96 -15.62 2.57 12.34
C GLY A 96 -14.56 2.08 11.35
N HIS A 97 -13.54 1.38 11.84
CA HIS A 97 -12.46 0.83 11.02
C HIS A 97 -12.72 -0.61 10.53
N ALA A 98 -13.93 -1.16 10.67
CA ALA A 98 -14.21 -2.54 10.22
C ALA A 98 -13.96 -2.70 8.71
N ASN A 99 -14.42 -1.74 7.92
CA ASN A 99 -14.24 -1.73 6.46
C ASN A 99 -12.76 -1.59 6.06
N ALA A 100 -12.06 -0.66 6.71
CA ALA A 100 -10.63 -0.43 6.47
C ALA A 100 -9.79 -1.66 6.84
N ARG A 101 -10.06 -2.34 7.97
CA ARG A 101 -9.41 -3.58 8.37
C ARG A 101 -9.55 -4.68 7.31
N TYR A 102 -10.77 -4.86 6.82
CA TYR A 102 -11.07 -5.88 5.81
C TYR A 102 -10.32 -5.63 4.49
N ILE A 103 -10.36 -4.39 3.99
CA ILE A 103 -9.66 -4.03 2.75
C ILE A 103 -8.14 -4.16 2.91
N LEU A 104 -7.58 -3.70 4.03
CA LEU A 104 -6.15 -3.84 4.30
C LEU A 104 -5.73 -5.32 4.31
N ALA A 105 -6.53 -6.20 4.90
CA ALA A 105 -6.26 -7.64 4.89
C ALA A 105 -6.24 -8.21 3.46
N ILE A 106 -7.23 -7.88 2.62
CA ILE A 106 -7.28 -8.31 1.21
C ILE A 106 -6.11 -7.73 0.40
N MET A 107 -5.74 -6.47 0.64
CA MET A 107 -4.60 -5.83 -0.02
C MET A 107 -3.31 -6.58 0.31
N LEU A 108 -3.10 -6.95 1.58
CA LEU A 108 -1.93 -7.69 2.03
C LEU A 108 -1.94 -9.15 1.54
N GLU A 109 -3.12 -9.75 1.36
CA GLU A 109 -3.29 -11.07 0.74
C GLU A 109 -2.83 -11.07 -0.73
N ARG A 110 -3.28 -10.10 -1.54
CA ARG A 110 -2.87 -9.98 -2.95
C ARG A 110 -1.36 -9.74 -3.11
N LYS A 111 -0.74 -9.05 -2.14
CA LYS A 111 0.71 -8.85 -2.07
C LYS A 111 1.48 -10.07 -1.55
N ARG A 112 0.78 -11.16 -1.17
CA ARG A 112 1.35 -12.38 -0.56
C ARG A 112 2.05 -12.14 0.78
N THR A 113 1.77 -11.03 1.46
CA THR A 113 2.26 -10.75 2.81
C THR A 113 1.47 -11.55 3.84
N LEU A 114 0.14 -11.57 3.68
CA LEU A 114 -0.75 -12.44 4.45
C LEU A 114 -1.22 -13.62 3.59
N LYS A 115 -1.45 -14.76 4.22
CA LYS A 115 -2.04 -15.95 3.62
C LYS A 115 -3.37 -16.22 4.30
N HIS A 116 -4.44 -16.32 3.53
CA HIS A 116 -5.71 -16.79 4.06
C HIS A 116 -5.58 -18.26 4.49
N ARG A 117 -5.96 -18.57 5.74
CA ARG A 117 -5.89 -19.91 6.30
C ARG A 117 -7.25 -20.56 6.40
N ASP A 118 -8.22 -19.83 6.93
CA ASP A 118 -9.56 -20.34 7.16
C ASP A 118 -10.58 -19.20 7.32
N THR A 119 -11.86 -19.54 7.24
CA THR A 119 -12.97 -18.63 7.55
C THR A 119 -13.93 -19.32 8.50
N THR A 120 -14.17 -18.71 9.66
CA THR A 120 -15.13 -19.21 10.66
C THR A 120 -16.34 -18.29 10.77
N GLU A 121 -17.45 -18.81 11.27
CA GLU A 121 -18.62 -17.99 11.62
C GLU A 121 -18.74 -17.91 13.14
N GLN A 122 -18.79 -16.69 13.67
CA GLN A 122 -19.09 -16.40 15.07
C GLN A 122 -20.19 -15.35 15.14
N ASP A 123 -21.22 -15.59 15.95
CA ASP A 123 -22.33 -14.67 16.18
C ASP A 123 -23.02 -14.18 14.88
N GLY A 124 -23.07 -15.05 13.87
CA GLY A 124 -23.64 -14.72 12.57
C GLY A 124 -22.80 -13.74 11.75
N GLN A 125 -21.51 -13.56 12.08
CA GLN A 125 -20.53 -12.82 11.31
C GLN A 125 -19.39 -13.75 10.85
N LYS A 126 -18.95 -13.59 9.61
CA LYS A 126 -17.78 -14.32 9.09
C LYS A 126 -16.50 -13.69 9.61
N ILE A 127 -15.55 -14.50 10.05
CA ILE A 127 -14.24 -14.07 10.53
C ILE A 127 -13.19 -14.76 9.65
N LEU A 128 -12.38 -13.95 8.97
CA LEU A 128 -11.27 -14.43 8.16
C LEU A 128 -10.03 -14.58 9.04
N ILE A 129 -9.39 -15.74 8.94
CA ILE A 129 -8.17 -16.09 9.64
C ILE A 129 -7.01 -15.97 8.64
N TYR A 130 -6.15 -15.00 8.87
CA TYR A 130 -4.96 -14.75 8.06
C TYR A 130 -3.70 -15.11 8.83
N GLU A 131 -2.66 -15.56 8.14
CA GLU A 131 -1.33 -15.80 8.70
C GLU A 131 -0.28 -15.01 7.94
N HIS A 132 0.63 -14.35 8.65
CA HIS A 132 1.75 -13.64 8.04
C HIS A 132 2.74 -14.62 7.42
N ALA A 133 3.01 -14.48 6.12
CA ALA A 133 3.80 -15.43 5.35
C ALA A 133 5.24 -15.65 5.86
N ARG A 134 5.85 -14.62 6.45
CA ARG A 134 7.22 -14.68 7.02
C ARG A 134 7.29 -15.03 8.52
N THR A 135 6.40 -14.49 9.36
CA THR A 135 6.48 -14.60 10.82
C THR A 135 5.57 -15.67 11.40
N GLY A 136 4.56 -16.13 10.64
CA GLY A 136 3.57 -17.10 11.11
C GLY A 136 2.52 -16.52 12.06
N GLU A 137 2.44 -15.19 12.19
CA GLU A 137 1.50 -14.54 13.09
C GLU A 137 0.08 -14.55 12.52
N THR A 138 -0.91 -14.82 13.38
CA THR A 138 -2.31 -14.96 12.99
C THR A 138 -3.10 -13.67 13.23
N PHE A 139 -3.84 -13.22 12.23
CA PHE A 139 -4.77 -12.10 12.29
C PHE A 139 -6.21 -12.57 12.12
N LEU A 140 -7.10 -12.09 12.99
CA LEU A 140 -8.54 -12.32 12.90
C LEU A 140 -9.22 -11.05 12.39
N VAL A 141 -9.84 -11.13 11.22
CA VAL A 141 -10.46 -10.00 10.56
C VAL A 141 -11.94 -10.32 10.33
N PRO A 142 -12.87 -9.67 11.07
CA PRO A 142 -14.29 -9.82 10.81
C PRO A 142 -14.65 -9.28 9.42
N ASP A 143 -15.50 -9.99 8.70
CA ASP A 143 -16.08 -9.53 7.44
C ASP A 143 -17.20 -8.53 7.75
N PRO A 144 -17.07 -7.25 7.34
CA PRO A 144 -18.11 -6.25 7.50
C PRO A 144 -19.32 -6.46 6.56
N ARG A 145 -19.31 -7.48 5.69
CA ARG A 145 -20.28 -7.70 4.60
C ARG A 145 -20.39 -6.48 3.69
N LEU A 146 -19.25 -6.01 3.19
CA LEU A 146 -19.22 -4.86 2.28
C LEU A 146 -20.11 -5.16 1.05
N ARG A 147 -21.12 -4.33 0.84
CA ARG A 147 -21.91 -4.32 -0.40
C ARG A 147 -21.22 -3.41 -1.42
N LEU A 148 -21.35 -3.76 -2.70
CA LEU A 148 -20.61 -3.11 -3.80
C LEU A 148 -20.88 -1.60 -3.91
N ASP A 149 -22.03 -1.14 -3.42
CA ASP A 149 -22.45 0.27 -3.33
C ASP A 149 -21.70 1.08 -2.25
N GLN A 150 -20.96 0.42 -1.36
CA GLN A 150 -20.18 1.06 -0.30
C GLN A 150 -18.69 1.18 -0.65
N LEU A 151 -18.27 0.65 -1.80
CA LEU A 151 -16.86 0.55 -2.18
C LEU A 151 -16.23 1.92 -2.46
N GLU A 152 -16.97 2.83 -3.13
CA GLU A 152 -16.52 4.21 -3.40
C GLU A 152 -16.32 5.03 -2.12
N ALA A 153 -17.23 4.87 -1.15
CA ALA A 153 -17.14 5.57 0.14
C ALA A 153 -15.92 5.10 0.94
N VAL A 154 -15.70 3.78 1.02
CA VAL A 154 -14.54 3.22 1.74
C VAL A 154 -13.24 3.51 1.00
N GLN A 155 -13.23 3.50 -0.33
CA GLN A 155 -12.05 3.88 -1.10
C GLN A 155 -11.68 5.35 -0.88
N THR A 156 -12.66 6.23 -0.74
CA THR A 156 -12.45 7.65 -0.39
C THR A 156 -11.87 7.80 1.01
N GLU A 157 -12.41 7.08 2.00
CA GLU A 157 -11.94 7.10 3.39
C GLU A 157 -10.50 6.57 3.52
N VAL A 158 -10.20 5.42 2.90
CA VAL A 158 -8.86 4.83 2.90
C VAL A 158 -7.86 5.72 2.16
N SER A 159 -8.27 6.35 1.06
CA SER A 159 -7.40 7.29 0.32
C SER A 159 -7.11 8.56 1.12
N ALA A 160 -8.08 9.07 1.88
CA ALA A 160 -7.91 10.22 2.76
C ALA A 160 -6.97 9.91 3.94
N LEU A 161 -7.06 8.69 4.49
CA LEU A 161 -6.18 8.22 5.56
C LEU A 161 -4.74 7.94 5.09
N LEU A 162 -4.57 7.55 3.82
CA LEU A 162 -3.26 7.34 3.19
C LEU A 162 -2.63 8.62 2.61
N ALA A 163 -3.39 9.71 2.51
CA ALA A 163 -2.89 10.98 2.02
C ALA A 163 -2.01 11.64 3.10
N PRO A 164 -0.79 12.11 2.76
CA PRO A 164 -0.01 12.92 3.68
C PRO A 164 -0.80 14.20 4.01
N PRO A 165 -0.73 14.72 5.26
CA PRO A 165 -1.46 15.90 5.65
C PRO A 165 -1.13 17.05 4.69
N PRO A 166 -2.13 17.83 4.24
CA PRO A 166 -1.89 18.94 3.35
C PRO A 166 -0.92 19.90 4.04
N ALA A 167 0.20 20.19 3.37
CA ALA A 167 1.04 21.30 3.76
C ALA A 167 0.18 22.57 3.61
N LEU A 168 -0.31 23.08 4.74
CA LEU A 168 -1.03 24.34 4.80
C LEU A 168 -0.16 25.39 4.10
N THR A 169 -0.70 25.97 3.03
CA THR A 169 -0.02 27.08 2.39
C THR A 169 -0.09 28.30 3.30
N PRO A 170 0.92 29.19 3.29
CA PRO A 170 0.99 30.36 4.18
C PRO A 170 -0.23 31.31 4.09
N VAL A 171 -1.05 31.19 3.04
CA VAL A 171 -2.19 32.08 2.77
C VAL A 171 -3.39 31.76 3.67
N GLU A 172 -3.64 30.49 4.00
CA GLU A 172 -4.75 30.09 4.89
C GLU A 172 -4.43 30.34 6.38
N GLN A 173 -3.15 30.35 6.75
CA GLN A 173 -2.73 30.71 8.11
C GLN A 173 -2.91 32.20 8.41
N ALA A 174 -2.82 33.07 7.39
CA ALA A 174 -3.06 34.50 7.54
C ALA A 174 -4.55 34.83 7.73
N LEU A 175 -5.44 34.12 7.03
CA LEU A 175 -6.90 34.32 7.13
C LEU A 175 -7.46 33.84 8.48
N ALA A 176 -6.98 32.70 9.01
CA ALA A 176 -7.42 32.19 10.32
C ALA A 176 -6.91 33.00 11.52
N SER A 177 -5.87 33.82 11.33
CA SER A 177 -5.32 34.68 12.39
C SER A 177 -6.12 35.99 12.53
N ALA A 178 -6.74 36.48 11.45
CA ALA A 178 -7.54 37.71 11.45
C ALA A 178 -8.91 37.53 12.12
N GLU A 179 -9.50 36.32 12.10
CA GLU A 179 -10.81 36.06 12.72
C GLU A 179 -10.72 35.87 14.25
N LYS A 180 -9.53 35.59 14.79
CA LYS A 180 -9.33 35.44 16.24
C LYS A 180 -9.14 36.76 17.00
N GLU A 181 -8.67 37.82 16.34
CA GLU A 181 -8.47 39.13 16.98
C GLU A 181 -9.78 39.91 17.16
N ALA A 182 -10.83 39.62 16.40
CA ALA A 182 -12.11 40.35 16.50
C ALA A 182 -13.01 39.91 17.68
N ASN A 183 -12.75 38.77 18.32
CA ASN A 183 -13.62 38.21 19.36
C ASN A 183 -13.05 38.36 20.80
N ALA A 184 -11.96 39.13 20.98
CA ALA A 184 -11.31 39.33 22.26
C ALA A 184 -11.71 40.61 23.02
N ASP A 185 -12.50 41.51 22.40
CA ASP A 185 -12.80 42.85 22.95
C ASP A 185 -14.18 42.98 23.64
N ALA A 186 -14.91 41.87 23.84
CA ALA A 186 -16.29 41.94 24.37
C ALA A 186 -16.48 41.52 25.84
N ASP A 187 -15.44 41.04 26.55
CA ASP A 187 -15.61 40.40 27.87
C ASP A 187 -14.80 41.07 29.01
N SER A 188 -14.79 42.41 29.07
CA SER A 188 -14.18 43.13 30.20
C SER A 188 -15.05 44.28 30.75
N ALA A 189 -16.14 43.92 31.43
CA ALA A 189 -16.73 44.67 32.56
C ALA A 189 -17.86 43.79 33.14
N SER A 190 -17.94 43.41 34.40
CA SER A 190 -17.35 43.89 35.64
C SER A 190 -17.76 42.90 36.74
N ALA A 191 -16.82 42.30 37.48
CA ALA A 191 -17.11 41.69 38.78
C ALA A 191 -15.84 41.46 39.60
N THR A 192 -15.38 42.47 40.34
CA THR A 192 -14.66 42.26 41.61
C THR A 192 -14.69 43.55 42.43
N GLU A 193 -15.10 43.47 43.71
CA GLU A 193 -14.32 43.87 44.91
C GLU A 193 -15.25 43.76 46.14
N GLU A 194 -15.09 42.81 47.06
CA GLU A 194 -14.11 42.75 48.18
C GLU A 194 -14.70 43.35 49.48
N ASN A 195 -14.75 42.59 50.58
CA ASN A 195 -13.76 42.69 51.67
C ASN A 195 -14.22 42.12 53.05
N GLN A 196 -13.37 41.24 53.61
CA GLN A 196 -12.93 41.09 55.02
C GLN A 196 -13.88 40.70 56.21
N PRO A 197 -13.31 40.18 57.34
CA PRO A 197 -13.80 39.01 58.08
C PRO A 197 -14.20 39.37 59.55
N PRO A 198 -14.50 38.41 60.46
CA PRO A 198 -15.52 38.58 61.49
C PRO A 198 -15.01 39.14 62.82
N LYS A 199 -15.90 39.83 63.56
CA LYS A 199 -15.79 40.06 65.01
C LYS A 199 -17.17 40.11 65.68
N ASP A 200 -17.37 39.13 66.56
CA ASP A 200 -17.94 39.13 67.92
C ASP A 200 -19.15 39.99 68.33
N ALA A 201 -19.85 39.41 69.30
CA ALA A 201 -20.78 39.95 70.29
C ALA A 201 -22.28 39.87 69.91
N GLU A 202 -22.99 38.86 70.40
CA GLU A 202 -23.68 38.84 71.71
C GLU A 202 -25.02 39.57 71.65
N GLN A 203 -26.11 38.82 71.84
CA GLN A 203 -27.21 39.06 72.79
C GLN A 203 -28.61 38.70 72.23
N SER A 204 -29.23 37.76 72.96
CA SER A 204 -30.65 37.75 73.36
C SER A 204 -31.75 37.42 72.34
N THR A 205 -32.18 36.15 72.39
CA THR A 205 -33.57 35.64 72.58
C THR A 205 -34.65 36.67 72.98
N PRO A 206 -35.98 36.39 72.89
CA PRO A 206 -36.82 35.66 71.90
C PRO A 206 -38.21 36.37 71.65
N CYS A 207 -39.21 35.58 71.20
CA CYS A 207 -40.68 35.80 71.07
C CYS A 207 -41.14 36.40 69.73
N LEU A 208 -42.13 35.84 69.01
CA LEU A 208 -43.32 35.05 69.34
C LEU A 208 -43.57 33.94 68.30
#